data_AF-A0A4P6GW71-F1
#
_entry.id   AF-A0A4P6GW71-F1
#
_cell.length_a   1.000
_cell.length_b   1.000
_cell.length_c   1.000
_cell.angle_alpha   90.00
_cell.angle_beta   90.00
_cell.angle_gamma   90.00
#
_symmetry.space_group_name_H-M   'P 1'
#
loop_
_entity.id
_entity.type
_entity.pdbx_description
1 polymer ?
#
loop_
_entity_poly.entity_id
_entity_poly.type
_entity_poly.pdbx_seq_one_letter_code
_entity_poly.pdbx_strand_id
1 'polypeptide(L)'
;MHSSLAATAPIDLDPLDADRTRHQGMLLRGSIVFLLLSTTVLQRFGLNFGSYSANVTLLAMFGVLGVALASSRLSFAVERVFLYVLCIAIAAASMLTNLNFSLIDRSSFSSLLLLVVMFLPFVFVLKPDPTGRNDADWVMRCFSNIALFCAFAGIAQFFAQFVMKPPWLFDFTESIPFILRGPSGFNTVIPVGSLFKSNGFFFREPSGFSFTMAFALLVEVALYKRLPRIGAFALALLLTYSGTGILALFIGLLFPLGLRTALRLGAVALVGGLVVVALGDVLNLSFTLGRVGEFGSERSSAYIRYIAPFRVIADTMMSDAWSFWLGHGPGTIYRLGPSSSYDFHDPTWAKLLFEYGFLGFVAFVALFATALYRPRVPQQLRAVLFFSWLLMGGHLLTPENNYFTLTLVGLMPLAGVALGRGVVTGASSGADAELSSPPDPTMVAKPSGTETR
;
A
#
# COMPACT_ATOMS: atom_id res chain seq x y z
N MET A 1 -12.46 -27.70 -14.90
CA MET A 1 -13.81 -27.18 -15.22
C MET A 1 -13.67 -25.77 -15.79
N HIS A 2 -13.64 -25.66 -17.12
CA HIS A 2 -13.61 -24.38 -17.83
C HIS A 2 -15.04 -23.87 -17.99
N SER A 3 -15.46 -22.98 -17.09
CA SER A 3 -16.69 -22.21 -17.26
C SER A 3 -16.44 -21.15 -18.33
N SER A 4 -17.12 -21.28 -19.46
CA SER A 4 -17.19 -20.29 -20.52
C SER A 4 -17.82 -19.01 -19.96
N LEU A 5 -17.01 -17.94 -19.84
CA LEU A 5 -17.50 -16.60 -19.53
C LEU A 5 -18.26 -16.07 -20.75
N ALA A 6 -19.56 -16.34 -20.79
CA ALA A 6 -20.47 -15.67 -21.72
C ALA A 6 -20.35 -14.16 -21.52
N ALA A 7 -20.01 -13.45 -22.59
CA ALA A 7 -20.05 -12.00 -22.62
C ALA A 7 -21.50 -11.56 -22.36
N THR A 8 -21.76 -11.05 -21.15
CA THR A 8 -23.06 -10.48 -20.79
C THR A 8 -23.35 -9.32 -21.73
N ALA A 9 -24.46 -9.42 -22.48
CA ALA A 9 -24.96 -8.33 -23.30
C ALA A 9 -25.12 -7.05 -22.45
N PRO A 10 -24.83 -5.86 -23.00
CA PRO A 10 -25.02 -4.61 -22.28
C PRO A 10 -26.48 -4.48 -21.85
N ILE A 11 -26.69 -4.30 -20.55
CA ILE A 11 -28.02 -4.06 -19.97
C ILE A 11 -28.45 -2.67 -20.42
N ASP A 12 -29.57 -2.60 -21.16
CA ASP A 12 -30.18 -1.34 -21.56
C ASP A 12 -30.86 -0.72 -20.33
N LEU A 13 -30.17 0.21 -19.68
CA LEU A 13 -30.65 0.87 -18.47
C LEU A 13 -31.55 2.05 -18.86
N ASP A 14 -32.63 2.27 -18.10
CA ASP A 14 -33.42 3.49 -18.18
C ASP A 14 -32.50 4.72 -18.06
N PRO A 15 -32.62 5.75 -18.93
CA PRO A 15 -31.82 6.97 -18.85
C PRO A 15 -31.73 7.59 -17.44
N LEU A 16 -32.81 7.54 -16.65
CA LEU A 16 -32.82 8.05 -15.28
C LEU A 16 -31.92 7.23 -14.33
N ASP A 17 -31.89 5.91 -14.51
CA ASP A 17 -31.02 5.01 -13.74
C ASP A 17 -29.55 5.15 -14.17
N ALA A 18 -29.30 5.45 -15.44
CA ALA A 18 -27.95 5.70 -15.96
C ALA A 18 -27.32 6.96 -15.33
N ASP A 19 -28.06 8.06 -15.23
CA ASP A 19 -27.56 9.31 -14.61
C ASP A 19 -27.31 9.14 -13.11
N ARG A 20 -28.22 8.46 -12.39
CA ARG A 20 -28.03 8.15 -10.97
C ARG A 20 -26.79 7.29 -10.76
N THR A 21 -26.60 6.26 -11.57
CA THR A 21 -25.44 5.37 -11.53
C THR A 21 -24.14 6.14 -11.78
N ARG A 22 -24.15 7.06 -12.75
CA ARG A 22 -23.00 7.92 -13.06
C ARG A 22 -22.65 8.83 -11.89
N HIS A 23 -23.64 9.49 -11.28
CA HIS A 23 -23.42 10.38 -10.13
C HIS A 23 -22.83 9.62 -8.93
N GLN A 24 -23.41 8.47 -8.58
CA GLN A 24 -22.90 7.60 -7.51
C GLN A 24 -21.45 7.14 -7.78
N GLY A 25 -21.15 6.78 -9.03
CA GLY A 25 -19.78 6.41 -9.44
C GLY A 25 -18.78 7.56 -9.27
N MET A 26 -19.17 8.80 -9.57
CA MET A 26 -18.33 9.98 -9.36
C MET A 26 -18.07 10.25 -7.87
N LEU A 27 -19.11 10.17 -7.03
CA LEU A 27 -18.97 10.36 -5.59
C LEU A 27 -18.04 9.32 -4.95
N LEU A 28 -18.21 8.04 -5.30
CA LEU A 28 -17.34 6.98 -4.83
C LEU A 28 -15.88 7.23 -5.25
N ARG A 29 -15.63 7.57 -6.51
CA ARG A 29 -14.28 7.91 -6.98
C ARG A 29 -13.71 9.12 -6.27
N GLY A 30 -14.49 10.18 -6.08
CA GLY A 30 -14.10 11.36 -5.32
C GLY A 30 -13.67 11.01 -3.89
N SER A 31 -14.44 10.16 -3.19
CA SER A 31 -14.09 9.68 -1.86
C SER A 31 -12.80 8.84 -1.84
N ILE A 32 -12.57 8.00 -2.86
CA ILE A 32 -11.32 7.22 -2.99
C ILE A 32 -10.11 8.14 -3.25
N VAL A 33 -10.25 9.18 -4.10
CA VAL A 33 -9.19 10.18 -4.28
C VAL A 33 -8.89 10.87 -2.96
N PHE A 34 -9.92 11.26 -2.20
CA PHE A 34 -9.74 11.87 -0.88
C PHE A 34 -8.99 10.94 0.09
N LEU A 35 -9.29 9.63 0.08
CA LEU A 35 -8.57 8.63 0.87
C LEU A 35 -7.10 8.43 0.42
N LEU A 36 -6.83 8.47 -0.89
CA LEU A 36 -5.45 8.42 -1.39
C LEU A 36 -4.67 9.69 -0.99
N LEU A 37 -5.30 10.86 -1.05
CA LEU A 37 -4.72 12.11 -0.56
C LEU A 37 -4.53 12.07 0.96
N SER A 38 -5.44 11.46 1.72
CA SER A 38 -5.32 11.35 3.17
C SER A 38 -4.13 10.49 3.59
N THR A 39 -3.91 9.37 2.90
CA THR A 39 -2.78 8.47 3.13
C THR A 39 -1.44 9.04 2.67
N THR A 40 -1.40 10.19 1.96
CA THR A 40 -0.17 10.78 1.41
C THR A 40 -0.01 12.26 1.79
N VAL A 41 -0.79 13.14 1.15
CA VAL A 41 -0.71 14.59 1.26
C VAL A 41 -1.21 15.11 2.61
N LEU A 42 -2.28 14.51 3.15
CA LEU A 42 -2.92 14.99 4.38
C LEU A 42 -2.46 14.25 5.64
N GLN A 43 -1.32 13.56 5.60
CA GLN A 43 -0.84 12.80 6.75
C GLN A 43 -0.70 13.67 8.00
N ARG A 44 -0.37 14.96 7.91
CA ARG A 44 -0.22 15.83 9.10
C ARG A 44 -1.53 16.32 9.70
N PHE A 45 -2.67 16.03 9.07
CA PHE A 45 -3.98 16.48 9.52
C PHE A 45 -4.73 15.38 10.28
N GLY A 46 -5.57 15.79 11.22
CA GLY A 46 -6.40 14.91 12.02
C GLY A 46 -7.33 15.69 12.91
N LEU A 47 -8.11 14.99 13.73
CA LEU A 47 -8.91 15.59 14.79
C LEU A 47 -8.20 15.34 16.12
N ASN A 48 -7.67 16.39 16.72
CA ASN A 48 -6.94 16.32 17.98
C ASN A 48 -7.90 16.47 19.17
N PHE A 49 -7.90 15.48 20.06
CA PHE A 49 -8.70 15.44 21.29
C PHE A 49 -7.82 15.61 22.55
N GLY A 50 -6.62 16.17 22.41
CA GLY A 50 -5.65 16.34 23.49
C GLY A 50 -4.60 15.24 23.47
N SER A 51 -4.83 14.15 24.22
CA SER A 51 -3.89 13.03 24.35
C SER A 51 -3.88 12.09 23.14
N TYR A 52 -4.88 12.20 22.26
CA TYR A 52 -5.02 11.39 21.07
C TYR A 52 -5.47 12.25 19.89
N SER A 53 -4.97 11.94 18.70
CA SER A 53 -5.43 12.56 17.47
C SER A 53 -5.86 11.49 16.46
N ALA A 54 -7.10 11.59 15.99
CA ALA A 54 -7.63 10.72 14.95
C ALA A 54 -7.12 11.20 13.59
N ASN A 55 -6.30 10.40 12.92
CA ASN A 55 -5.80 10.74 11.58
C ASN A 55 -6.97 10.94 10.59
N VAL A 56 -6.89 11.95 9.73
CA VAL A 56 -7.87 12.18 8.64
C VAL A 56 -8.10 10.95 7.75
N THR A 57 -7.11 10.09 7.60
CA THR A 57 -7.17 8.82 6.88
C THR A 57 -8.17 7.85 7.49
N LEU A 58 -8.29 7.84 8.82
CA LEU A 58 -9.30 7.04 9.50
C LEU A 58 -10.70 7.48 9.08
N LEU A 59 -10.94 8.79 9.15
CA LEU A 59 -12.22 9.40 8.78
C LEU A 59 -12.52 9.19 7.28
N ALA A 60 -11.51 9.37 6.42
CA ALA A 60 -11.63 9.21 4.98
C ALA A 60 -12.04 7.78 4.59
N MET A 61 -11.48 6.75 5.25
CA MET A 61 -11.83 5.36 4.96
C MET A 61 -13.30 5.07 5.32
N PHE A 62 -13.76 5.51 6.49
CA PHE A 62 -15.18 5.39 6.85
C PHE A 62 -16.09 6.22 5.94
N GLY A 63 -15.63 7.37 5.45
CA GLY A 63 -16.31 8.14 4.41
C GLY A 63 -16.47 7.35 3.10
N VAL A 64 -15.41 6.69 2.63
CA VAL A 64 -15.47 5.80 1.45
C VAL A 64 -16.46 4.66 1.67
N LEU A 65 -16.44 4.02 2.84
CA LEU A 65 -17.41 2.95 3.17
C LEU A 65 -18.85 3.46 3.19
N GLY A 66 -19.10 4.64 3.77
CA GLY A 66 -20.42 5.28 3.79
C GLY A 66 -20.94 5.58 2.39
N VAL A 67 -20.10 6.17 1.53
CA VAL A 67 -20.46 6.45 0.12
C VAL A 67 -20.66 5.15 -0.67
N ALA A 68 -19.82 4.13 -0.45
CA ALA A 68 -19.95 2.84 -1.11
C ALA A 68 -21.23 2.10 -0.68
N LEU A 69 -21.61 2.21 0.60
CA LEU A 69 -22.85 1.66 1.13
C LEU A 69 -24.07 2.38 0.53
N ALA A 70 -24.07 3.73 0.55
CA ALA A 70 -25.14 4.54 -0.04
C ALA A 70 -25.30 4.32 -1.55
N SER A 71 -24.22 3.92 -2.23
CA SER A 71 -24.21 3.60 -3.65
C SER A 71 -24.51 2.11 -3.94
N SER A 72 -24.80 1.28 -2.92
CA SER A 72 -24.98 -0.17 -3.04
C SER A 72 -23.78 -0.93 -3.65
N ARG A 73 -22.59 -0.31 -3.60
CA ARG A 73 -21.30 -0.80 -4.14
C ARG A 73 -20.51 -1.61 -3.12
N LEU A 74 -20.90 -1.58 -1.85
CA LEU A 74 -20.22 -2.31 -0.77
C LEU A 74 -20.72 -3.77 -0.68
N SER A 75 -19.81 -4.68 -0.38
CA SER A 75 -20.10 -6.10 -0.18
C SER A 75 -19.19 -6.67 0.92
N PHE A 76 -19.68 -7.68 1.64
CA PHE A 76 -18.89 -8.41 2.63
C PHE A 76 -18.08 -9.52 1.96
N ALA A 77 -16.81 -9.64 2.34
CA ALA A 77 -16.02 -10.83 2.06
C ALA A 77 -16.12 -11.77 3.26
N VAL A 78 -16.90 -12.85 3.14
CA VAL A 78 -17.25 -13.75 4.24
C VAL A 78 -16.01 -14.31 4.93
N GLU A 79 -14.98 -14.68 4.17
CA GLU A 79 -13.71 -15.19 4.70
C GLU A 79 -13.02 -14.15 5.58
N ARG A 80 -13.08 -12.86 5.21
CA ARG A 80 -12.49 -11.77 5.97
C ARG A 80 -13.33 -11.40 7.19
N VAL A 81 -14.65 -11.53 7.11
CA VAL A 81 -15.53 -11.38 8.28
C VAL A 81 -15.18 -12.43 9.34
N PHE A 82 -15.04 -13.70 8.94
CA PHE A 82 -14.65 -14.77 9.86
C PHE A 82 -13.28 -14.50 10.50
N LEU A 83 -12.27 -14.17 9.70
CA LEU A 83 -10.93 -13.87 10.19
C LEU A 83 -10.91 -12.62 11.08
N TYR A 84 -11.69 -11.59 10.76
CA TYR A 84 -11.85 -10.40 11.59
C TYR A 84 -12.46 -10.74 12.95
N VAL A 85 -13.56 -11.48 12.99
CA VAL A 85 -14.19 -11.92 14.24
C VAL A 85 -13.21 -12.74 15.07
N LEU A 86 -12.47 -13.65 14.44
CA LEU A 86 -11.42 -14.44 15.11
C LEU A 86 -10.32 -13.55 15.70
N CYS A 87 -9.82 -12.57 14.95
CA CYS A 87 -8.83 -11.62 15.43
C CYS A 87 -9.31 -10.85 16.66
N ILE A 88 -10.54 -10.32 16.63
CA ILE A 88 -11.11 -9.57 17.74
C ILE A 88 -11.40 -10.48 18.94
N ALA A 89 -11.86 -11.70 18.73
CA ALA A 89 -12.07 -12.68 19.80
C ALA A 89 -10.77 -13.03 20.52
N ILE A 90 -9.68 -13.26 19.78
CA ILE A 90 -8.36 -13.54 20.37
C ILE A 90 -7.83 -12.31 21.11
N ALA A 91 -7.97 -11.11 20.56
CA ALA A 91 -7.56 -9.87 21.22
C ALA A 91 -8.34 -9.60 22.51
N ALA A 92 -9.65 -9.88 22.52
CA ALA A 92 -10.48 -9.81 23.71
C ALA A 92 -10.12 -10.88 24.73
N ALA A 93 -9.87 -12.13 24.30
CA ALA A 93 -9.42 -13.21 25.16
C ALA A 93 -8.07 -12.86 25.82
N SER A 94 -7.12 -12.33 25.05
CA SER A 94 -5.85 -11.83 25.55
C SER A 94 -6.02 -10.78 26.65
N MET A 95 -6.88 -9.78 26.42
CA MET A 95 -7.20 -8.77 27.42
C MET A 95 -7.83 -9.39 28.68
N LEU A 96 -8.83 -10.26 28.53
CA LEU A 96 -9.52 -10.89 29.65
C LEU A 96 -8.58 -11.79 30.46
N THR A 97 -7.72 -12.57 29.82
CA THR A 97 -6.74 -13.43 30.51
C THR A 97 -5.78 -12.57 31.33
N ASN A 98 -5.23 -11.49 30.75
CA ASN A 98 -4.31 -10.63 31.49
C ASN A 98 -4.99 -9.85 32.62
N LEU A 99 -6.25 -9.43 32.45
CA LEU A 99 -7.04 -8.80 33.52
C LEU A 99 -7.27 -9.72 34.73
N ASN A 100 -7.42 -11.03 34.50
CA ASN A 100 -7.77 -11.98 35.56
C ASN A 100 -6.54 -12.65 36.20
N PHE A 101 -5.45 -12.82 35.45
CA PHE A 101 -4.34 -13.67 35.86
C PHE A 101 -2.99 -12.95 35.91
N SER A 102 -2.82 -11.80 35.25
CA SER A 102 -1.54 -11.08 35.29
C SER A 102 -1.36 -10.32 36.59
N LEU A 103 -0.14 -10.35 37.13
CA LEU A 103 0.24 -9.60 38.34
C LEU A 103 0.33 -8.08 38.09
N ILE A 104 0.56 -7.66 36.85
CA ILE A 104 0.69 -6.26 36.45
C ILE A 104 -0.15 -6.02 35.20
N ASP A 105 -1.40 -5.61 35.37
CA ASP A 105 -2.24 -5.28 34.22
C ASP A 105 -1.83 -3.93 33.60
N ARG A 106 -1.52 -3.98 32.32
CA ARG A 106 -1.23 -2.81 31.48
C ARG A 106 -2.17 -2.73 30.27
N SER A 107 -3.13 -3.64 30.17
CA SER A 107 -4.06 -3.75 29.04
C SER A 107 -4.92 -2.50 28.93
N SER A 108 -5.31 -2.16 27.70
CA SER A 108 -6.08 -0.96 27.44
C SER A 108 -7.31 -1.26 26.59
N PHE A 109 -8.50 -1.01 27.16
CA PHE A 109 -9.76 -1.11 26.43
C PHE A 109 -9.80 -0.18 25.21
N SER A 110 -9.25 1.04 25.33
CA SER A 110 -9.16 1.97 24.20
C SER A 110 -8.28 1.43 23.07
N SER A 111 -7.20 0.70 23.37
CA SER A 111 -6.38 0.04 22.35
C SER A 111 -7.12 -1.11 21.67
N LEU A 112 -7.92 -1.88 22.41
CA LEU A 112 -8.80 -2.90 21.82
C LEU A 112 -9.86 -2.27 20.91
N LEU A 113 -10.53 -1.21 21.37
CA LEU A 113 -11.53 -0.51 20.57
C LEU A 113 -10.92 0.10 19.30
N LEU A 114 -9.71 0.67 19.40
CA LEU A 114 -8.99 1.17 18.25
C LEU A 114 -8.67 0.05 17.27
N LEU A 115 -8.26 -1.14 17.74
CA LEU A 115 -8.02 -2.32 16.89
C LEU A 115 -9.30 -2.76 16.16
N VAL A 116 -10.43 -2.83 16.86
CA VAL A 116 -11.76 -3.14 16.29
C VAL A 116 -12.10 -2.16 15.18
N VAL A 117 -12.05 -0.86 15.45
CA VAL A 117 -12.37 0.19 14.48
C VAL A 117 -11.37 0.18 13.32
N MET A 118 -10.08 -0.01 13.58
CA MET A 118 -9.02 -0.01 12.57
C MET A 118 -9.21 -1.12 11.54
N PHE A 119 -9.57 -2.32 12.00
CA PHE A 119 -9.67 -3.51 11.14
C PHE A 119 -11.07 -3.76 10.57
N LEU A 120 -12.12 -3.10 11.07
CA LEU A 120 -13.47 -3.22 10.52
C LEU A 120 -13.52 -3.01 8.99
N PRO A 121 -12.83 -2.04 8.37
CA PRO A 121 -12.82 -1.88 6.93
C PRO A 121 -12.30 -3.08 6.12
N PHE A 122 -11.53 -4.00 6.72
CA PHE A 122 -10.98 -5.18 6.03
C PHE A 122 -12.05 -6.20 5.65
N VAL A 123 -13.22 -6.18 6.30
CA VAL A 123 -14.31 -7.12 6.00
C VAL A 123 -15.03 -6.80 4.69
N PHE A 124 -14.80 -5.60 4.15
CA PHE A 124 -15.51 -5.11 2.98
C PHE A 124 -14.70 -5.20 1.69
N VAL A 125 -15.41 -5.34 0.58
CA VAL A 125 -14.91 -5.25 -0.79
C VAL A 125 -15.90 -4.46 -1.63
N LEU A 126 -15.42 -3.78 -2.66
CA LEU A 126 -16.27 -3.14 -3.66
C LEU A 126 -16.75 -4.16 -4.69
N LYS A 127 -18.01 -4.01 -5.11
CA LYS A 127 -18.57 -4.72 -6.26
C LYS A 127 -17.94 -4.19 -7.56
N PRO A 128 -17.84 -4.98 -8.65
CA PRO A 128 -17.37 -4.51 -9.95
C PRO A 128 -18.23 -3.37 -10.50
N ASP A 129 -17.64 -2.34 -11.12
CA ASP A 129 -18.38 -1.19 -11.71
C ASP A 129 -19.46 -1.67 -12.69
N PRO A 130 -20.73 -1.24 -12.54
CA PRO A 130 -21.83 -1.67 -13.43
C PRO A 130 -21.57 -1.26 -14.89
N THR A 131 -20.78 -0.22 -15.14
CA THR A 131 -20.38 0.24 -16.48
C THR A 131 -19.20 -0.54 -17.06
N GLY A 132 -18.69 -1.57 -16.34
CA GLY A 132 -17.57 -2.41 -16.79
C GLY A 132 -16.19 -1.75 -16.64
N ARG A 133 -16.10 -0.57 -16.04
CA ARG A 133 -14.82 0.13 -15.82
C ARG A 133 -13.94 -0.62 -14.81
N ASN A 134 -12.64 -0.62 -15.09
CA ASN A 134 -11.64 -1.23 -14.19
C ASN A 134 -11.24 -0.25 -13.09
N ASP A 135 -12.02 -0.23 -11.99
CA ASP A 135 -11.75 0.64 -10.83
C ASP A 135 -10.35 0.40 -10.24
N ALA A 136 -9.85 -0.84 -10.23
CA ALA A 136 -8.52 -1.14 -9.69
C ALA A 136 -7.38 -0.49 -10.49
N ASP A 137 -7.45 -0.53 -11.84
CA ASP A 137 -6.48 0.17 -12.69
C ASP A 137 -6.60 1.68 -12.56
N TRP A 138 -7.83 2.19 -12.48
CA TRP A 138 -8.07 3.61 -12.26
C TRP A 138 -7.47 4.10 -10.93
N VAL A 139 -7.68 3.36 -9.83
CA VAL A 139 -7.11 3.67 -8.51
C VAL A 139 -5.59 3.66 -8.55
N MET A 140 -4.97 2.65 -9.16
CA MET A 140 -3.52 2.58 -9.30
C MET A 140 -2.94 3.74 -10.12
N ARG A 141 -3.61 4.17 -11.20
CA ARG A 141 -3.23 5.36 -11.97
C ARG A 141 -3.38 6.63 -11.16
N CYS A 142 -4.48 6.76 -10.41
CA CYS A 142 -4.73 7.90 -9.53
C CYS A 142 -3.64 8.01 -8.46
N PHE A 143 -3.33 6.90 -7.80
CA PHE A 143 -2.21 6.81 -6.86
C PHE A 143 -0.89 7.23 -7.50
N SER A 144 -0.54 6.69 -8.68
CA SER A 144 0.69 7.09 -9.38
C SER A 144 0.73 8.58 -9.71
N ASN A 145 -0.40 9.20 -10.06
CA ASN A 145 -0.47 10.65 -10.28
C ASN A 145 -0.22 11.44 -8.99
N ILE A 146 -0.84 11.05 -7.88
CA ILE A 146 -0.64 11.68 -6.57
C ILE A 146 0.81 11.50 -6.11
N ALA A 147 1.35 10.29 -6.24
CA ALA A 147 2.74 10.02 -5.93
C ALA A 147 3.69 10.89 -6.77
N LEU A 148 3.40 11.11 -8.06
CA LEU A 148 4.22 11.96 -8.93
C LEU A 148 4.23 13.41 -8.44
N PHE A 149 3.07 13.92 -8.03
CA PHE A 149 2.99 15.23 -7.39
C PHE A 149 3.86 15.29 -6.12
N CYS A 150 3.76 14.29 -5.23
CA CYS A 150 4.61 14.20 -4.05
C CYS A 150 6.11 14.09 -4.40
N ALA A 151 6.47 13.38 -5.48
CA ALA A 151 7.84 13.24 -5.95
C ALA A 151 8.43 14.61 -6.32
N PHE A 152 7.70 15.40 -7.11
CA PHE A 152 8.12 16.75 -7.47
C PHE A 152 8.21 17.66 -6.25
N ALA A 153 7.25 17.59 -5.32
CA ALA A 153 7.30 18.35 -4.07
C ALA A 153 8.54 17.98 -3.24
N GLY A 154 8.88 16.70 -3.12
CA GLY A 154 10.06 16.25 -2.39
C GLY A 154 11.39 16.63 -3.05
N ILE A 155 11.46 16.58 -4.38
CA ILE A 155 12.62 17.05 -5.14
C ILE A 155 12.78 18.57 -4.96
N ALA A 156 11.70 19.33 -5.11
CA ALA A 156 11.72 20.78 -4.91
C ALA A 156 12.09 21.14 -3.46
N GLN A 157 11.52 20.47 -2.46
CA GLN A 157 11.85 20.63 -1.05
C GLN A 157 13.35 20.40 -0.81
N PHE A 158 13.92 19.34 -1.38
CA PHE A 158 15.33 19.03 -1.23
C PHE A 158 16.22 20.14 -1.79
N PHE A 159 15.93 20.64 -3.00
CA PHE A 159 16.75 21.70 -3.59
C PHE A 159 16.50 23.08 -2.96
N ALA A 160 15.29 23.34 -2.46
CA ALA A 160 14.97 24.59 -1.78
C ALA A 160 15.83 24.81 -0.52
N GLN A 161 16.24 23.75 0.18
CA GLN A 161 17.03 23.85 1.41
C GLN A 161 18.40 24.54 1.21
N PHE A 162 18.92 24.55 -0.02
CA PHE A 162 20.19 25.22 -0.35
C PHE A 162 20.06 26.74 -0.44
N VAL A 163 18.85 27.24 -0.73
CA VAL A 163 18.57 28.66 -0.92
C VAL A 163 17.83 29.24 0.28
N MET A 164 16.92 28.47 0.88
CA MET A 164 16.08 28.90 1.98
C MET A 164 16.12 27.89 3.13
N LYS A 165 16.20 28.39 4.37
CA LYS A 165 16.21 27.57 5.58
C LYS A 165 15.06 27.91 6.55
N PRO A 166 13.81 28.08 6.09
CA PRO A 166 12.73 28.35 7.00
C PRO A 166 12.37 27.08 7.78
N PRO A 167 11.92 27.21 9.05
CA PRO A 167 11.58 26.05 9.89
C PRO A 167 10.44 25.20 9.28
N TRP A 168 9.52 25.84 8.54
CA TRP A 168 8.38 25.17 7.91
C TRP A 168 8.73 24.34 6.67
N LEU A 169 9.95 24.44 6.13
CA LEU A 169 10.32 23.75 4.89
C LEU A 169 10.20 22.23 5.02
N PHE A 170 10.55 21.69 6.19
CA PHE A 170 10.45 20.27 6.48
C PHE A 170 9.33 19.94 7.46
N ASP A 171 8.95 20.88 8.34
CA ASP A 171 7.89 20.70 9.30
C ASP A 171 6.99 21.94 9.44
N PHE A 172 5.82 21.90 8.80
CA PHE A 172 4.79 22.94 8.94
C PHE A 172 3.71 22.58 9.97
N THR A 173 3.90 21.53 10.77
CA THR A 173 2.86 21.02 11.70
C THR A 173 2.41 22.09 12.70
N GLU A 174 3.33 22.96 13.13
CA GLU A 174 3.03 24.06 14.05
C GLU A 174 2.08 25.10 13.45
N SER A 175 2.07 25.25 12.12
CA SER A 175 1.16 26.13 11.40
C SER A 175 -0.27 25.57 11.29
N ILE A 176 -0.47 24.28 11.57
CA ILE A 176 -1.79 23.65 11.57
C ILE A 176 -2.49 23.98 12.91
N PRO A 177 -3.74 24.49 12.88
CA PRO A 177 -4.52 24.71 14.10
C PRO A 177 -4.57 23.45 14.97
N PHE A 178 -4.43 23.61 16.28
CA PHE A 178 -4.31 22.49 17.22
C PHE A 178 -5.40 21.41 17.03
N ILE A 179 -6.65 21.83 16.84
CA ILE A 179 -7.82 20.95 16.64
C ILE A 179 -7.69 20.10 15.36
N LEU A 180 -7.02 20.63 14.33
CA LEU A 180 -6.83 19.99 13.02
C LEU A 180 -5.50 19.25 12.88
N ARG A 181 -4.69 19.25 13.95
CA ARG A 181 -3.35 18.65 13.95
C ARG A 181 -3.45 17.13 14.11
N GLY A 182 -2.78 16.40 13.22
CA GLY A 182 -2.65 14.95 13.31
C GLY A 182 -1.78 14.51 14.51
N PRO A 183 -1.64 13.18 14.70
CA PRO A 183 -0.68 12.58 15.63
C PRO A 183 0.71 13.25 15.60
N SER A 184 1.23 13.56 16.80
CA SER A 184 2.57 14.13 17.02
C SER A 184 3.63 13.06 17.31
N GLY A 185 4.89 13.47 17.47
CA GLY A 185 5.98 12.57 17.87
C GLY A 185 6.71 11.87 16.71
N PHE A 186 6.54 12.37 15.48
CA PHE A 186 7.23 11.86 14.30
C PHE A 186 8.54 12.58 14.06
N ASN A 187 9.54 11.86 13.52
CA ASN A 187 10.83 12.45 13.17
C ASN A 187 10.75 13.11 11.79
N THR A 188 10.13 14.27 11.75
CA THR A 188 9.89 15.01 10.52
C THR A 188 11.14 15.62 9.91
N VAL A 189 12.03 16.16 10.76
CA VAL A 189 13.26 16.83 10.35
C VAL A 189 14.43 15.93 10.76
N ILE A 190 15.08 15.29 9.78
CA ILE A 190 16.20 14.38 10.04
C ILE A 190 17.44 14.92 9.33
N PRO A 191 18.49 15.35 10.06
CA PRO A 191 19.73 15.79 9.47
C PRO A 191 20.56 14.61 8.92
N VAL A 192 21.32 14.86 7.87
CA VAL A 192 22.32 13.98 7.24
C VAL A 192 23.53 14.85 6.89
N GLY A 193 24.51 14.91 7.80
CA GLY A 193 25.59 15.89 7.69
C GLY A 193 25.04 17.31 7.73
N SER A 194 25.33 18.10 6.69
CA SER A 194 24.84 19.47 6.53
C SER A 194 23.48 19.58 5.83
N LEU A 195 22.86 18.46 5.46
CA LEU A 195 21.61 18.39 4.70
C LEU A 195 20.48 17.83 5.56
N PHE A 196 19.24 18.00 5.10
CA PHE A 196 18.06 17.35 5.64
C PHE A 196 17.48 16.35 4.65
N LYS A 197 16.95 15.24 5.18
CA LYS A 197 16.23 14.24 4.41
C LYS A 197 14.93 14.81 3.86
N SER A 198 14.67 14.64 2.57
CA SER A 198 13.37 15.00 1.99
C SER A 198 12.26 14.10 2.53
N ASN A 199 11.16 14.71 2.97
CA ASN A 199 9.93 14.03 3.37
C ASN A 199 8.77 14.29 2.41
N GLY A 200 9.06 14.79 1.20
CA GLY A 200 8.02 15.07 0.22
C GLY A 200 7.16 16.27 0.57
N PHE A 201 7.61 17.12 1.50
CA PHE A 201 6.88 18.21 2.18
C PHE A 201 5.70 17.73 3.03
N PHE A 202 4.84 16.87 2.48
CA PHE A 202 3.58 16.47 3.06
C PHE A 202 3.67 15.32 4.06
N PHE A 203 4.59 14.37 3.87
CA PHE A 203 4.67 13.20 4.73
C PHE A 203 5.24 13.58 6.09
N ARG A 204 4.81 12.86 7.13
CA ARG A 204 5.31 13.10 8.49
C ARG A 204 6.77 12.72 8.65
N GLU A 205 7.26 11.78 7.86
CA GLU A 205 8.63 11.26 7.94
C GLU A 205 9.20 10.96 6.55
N PRO A 206 10.53 11.08 6.37
CA PRO A 206 11.21 10.61 5.17
C PRO A 206 11.01 9.10 4.89
N SER A 207 10.77 8.29 5.93
CA SER A 207 10.48 6.85 5.82
C SER A 207 9.20 6.57 5.01
N GLY A 208 8.11 7.27 5.33
CA GLY A 208 6.82 7.17 4.64
C GLY A 208 6.92 7.66 3.20
N PHE A 209 7.56 8.81 2.97
CA PHE A 209 7.77 9.33 1.62
C PHE A 209 8.60 8.36 0.76
N SER A 210 9.71 7.87 1.30
CA SER A 210 10.60 6.89 0.65
C SER A 210 9.86 5.61 0.28
N PHE A 211 9.04 5.07 1.18
CA PHE A 211 8.19 3.91 0.90
C PHE A 211 7.22 4.19 -0.25
N THR A 212 6.52 5.32 -0.23
CA THR A 212 5.57 5.69 -1.29
C THR A 212 6.26 5.85 -2.64
N MET A 213 7.44 6.46 -2.71
CA MET A 213 8.21 6.58 -3.95
C MET A 213 8.67 5.22 -4.49
N ALA A 214 9.17 4.34 -3.61
CA ALA A 214 9.54 2.98 -3.98
C ALA A 214 8.34 2.19 -4.51
N PHE A 215 7.20 2.27 -3.83
CA PHE A 215 5.99 1.59 -4.26
C PHE A 215 5.46 2.15 -5.60
N ALA A 216 5.45 3.47 -5.78
CA ALA A 216 5.08 4.11 -7.05
C ALA A 216 6.01 3.73 -8.20
N LEU A 217 7.31 3.63 -7.94
CA LEU A 217 8.29 3.13 -8.90
C LEU A 217 7.97 1.69 -9.33
N LEU A 218 7.66 0.80 -8.37
CA LEU A 218 7.26 -0.58 -8.68
C LEU A 218 5.96 -0.63 -9.48
N VAL A 219 4.98 0.24 -9.16
CA VAL A 219 3.74 0.38 -9.94
C VAL A 219 4.04 0.77 -11.39
N GLU A 220 4.88 1.79 -11.61
CA GLU A 220 5.26 2.17 -12.97
C GLU A 220 6.01 1.06 -13.69
N VAL A 221 7.02 0.45 -13.08
CA VAL A 221 7.82 -0.61 -13.72
C VAL A 221 6.96 -1.84 -14.05
N ALA A 222 6.09 -2.24 -13.13
CA ALA A 222 5.27 -3.45 -13.30
C ALA A 222 4.07 -3.25 -14.23
N LEU A 223 3.46 -2.06 -14.25
CA LEU A 223 2.17 -1.84 -14.94
C LEU A 223 2.24 -0.88 -16.14
N TYR A 224 2.92 0.26 -16.04
CA TYR A 224 2.72 1.38 -16.99
C TYR A 224 3.94 1.77 -17.83
N LYS A 225 5.14 1.49 -17.33
CA LYS A 225 6.46 1.68 -17.96
C LYS A 225 6.73 3.11 -18.47
N ARG A 226 6.19 4.14 -17.79
CA ARG A 226 6.39 5.55 -18.17
C ARG A 226 7.73 6.05 -17.64
N LEU A 227 8.77 6.00 -18.48
CA LEU A 227 10.14 6.35 -18.11
C LEU A 227 10.31 7.69 -17.37
N PRO A 228 9.65 8.81 -17.77
CA PRO A 228 9.79 10.08 -17.05
C PRO A 228 9.32 9.98 -15.59
N ARG A 229 8.26 9.21 -15.32
CA ARG A 229 7.75 9.00 -13.96
C ARG A 229 8.69 8.11 -13.16
N ILE A 230 9.22 7.06 -13.78
CA ILE A 230 10.21 6.18 -13.14
C ILE A 230 11.44 6.99 -12.71
N GLY A 231 11.95 7.86 -13.59
CA GLY A 231 13.05 8.78 -13.27
C GLY A 231 12.73 9.72 -12.12
N ALA A 232 11.55 10.34 -12.12
CA ALA A 232 11.11 11.21 -11.03
C ALA A 232 10.99 10.46 -9.69
N PHE A 233 10.42 9.26 -9.67
CA PHE A 233 10.32 8.44 -8.46
C PHE A 233 11.68 7.97 -7.95
N ALA A 234 12.57 7.55 -8.85
CA ALA A 234 13.92 7.14 -8.48
C ALA A 234 14.74 8.29 -7.89
N LEU A 235 14.66 9.48 -8.50
CA LEU A 235 15.32 10.67 -8.00
C LEU A 235 14.75 11.09 -6.64
N ALA A 236 13.41 11.19 -6.52
CA ALA A 236 12.78 11.53 -5.25
C ALA A 236 13.15 10.53 -4.14
N LEU A 237 13.16 9.23 -4.45
CA LEU A 237 13.59 8.17 -3.53
C LEU A 237 15.03 8.37 -3.04
N LEU A 238 15.95 8.66 -3.95
CA LEU A 238 17.35 8.92 -3.61
C LEU A 238 17.50 10.11 -2.66
N LEU A 239 16.79 11.21 -2.92
CA LEU A 239 16.82 12.43 -2.11
C LEU A 239 16.17 12.28 -0.71
N THR A 240 15.45 11.17 -0.46
CA THR A 240 14.91 10.88 0.89
C THR A 240 15.97 10.41 1.88
N TYR A 241 17.12 9.89 1.42
CA TYR A 241 18.16 9.29 2.27
C TYR A 241 17.60 8.29 3.31
N SER A 242 16.57 7.55 2.93
CA SER A 242 15.85 6.64 3.81
C SER A 242 15.94 5.19 3.32
N GLY A 243 16.27 4.28 4.23
CA GLY A 243 16.42 2.85 3.94
C GLY A 243 15.10 2.12 3.70
N THR A 244 13.97 2.68 4.17
CA THR A 244 12.65 2.05 4.06
C THR A 244 12.24 1.85 2.60
N GLY A 245 12.37 2.86 1.73
CA GLY A 245 12.04 2.68 0.31
C GLY A 245 12.99 1.73 -0.42
N ILE A 246 14.28 1.72 -0.08
CA ILE A 246 15.26 0.78 -0.65
C ILE A 246 14.90 -0.66 -0.27
N LEU A 247 14.57 -0.92 1.00
CA LEU A 247 14.11 -2.22 1.46
C LEU A 247 12.81 -2.63 0.76
N ALA A 248 11.88 -1.70 0.54
CA ALA A 248 10.65 -1.96 -0.19
C ALA A 248 10.92 -2.32 -1.66
N LEU A 249 11.84 -1.63 -2.34
CA LEU A 249 12.28 -2.00 -3.68
C LEU A 249 12.92 -3.38 -3.71
N PHE A 250 13.81 -3.68 -2.77
CA PHE A 250 14.45 -4.98 -2.67
C PHE A 250 13.42 -6.10 -2.54
N ILE A 251 12.46 -5.94 -1.62
CA ILE A 251 11.35 -6.88 -1.45
C ILE A 251 10.55 -7.00 -2.75
N GLY A 252 10.17 -5.88 -3.39
CA GLY A 252 9.42 -5.92 -4.64
C GLY A 252 10.16 -6.65 -5.76
N LEU A 253 11.47 -6.44 -5.86
CA LEU A 253 12.31 -7.07 -6.87
C LEU A 253 12.53 -8.56 -6.62
N LEU A 254 12.49 -9.03 -5.36
CA LEU A 254 12.57 -10.45 -5.01
C LEU A 254 11.41 -11.27 -5.59
N PHE A 255 10.29 -10.64 -5.96
CA PHE A 255 9.12 -11.36 -6.47
C PHE A 255 8.93 -11.24 -8.01
N PRO A 256 8.41 -12.30 -8.67
CA PRO A 256 8.32 -13.68 -8.15
C PRO A 256 9.71 -14.28 -7.93
N LEU A 257 9.87 -15.26 -7.04
CA LEU A 257 11.16 -15.92 -6.82
C LEU A 257 11.52 -16.79 -8.05
N GLY A 258 12.77 -16.70 -8.53
CA GLY A 258 13.25 -17.50 -9.67
C GLY A 258 14.53 -16.98 -10.32
N LEU A 259 15.08 -17.72 -11.30
CA LEU A 259 16.34 -17.37 -11.97
C LEU A 259 16.30 -15.97 -12.63
N ARG A 260 15.18 -15.63 -13.29
CA ARG A 260 14.99 -14.29 -13.86
C ARG A 260 15.05 -13.19 -12.80
N THR A 261 14.71 -13.51 -11.56
CA THR A 261 14.80 -12.58 -10.44
C THR A 261 16.23 -12.44 -9.95
N ALA A 262 16.97 -13.53 -9.84
CA ALA A 262 18.41 -13.46 -9.58
C ALA A 262 19.14 -12.60 -10.63
N LEU A 263 18.84 -12.78 -11.92
CA LEU A 263 19.40 -11.96 -12.99
C LEU A 263 19.00 -10.48 -12.88
N ARG A 264 17.73 -10.19 -12.59
CA ARG A 264 17.25 -8.81 -12.37
C ARG A 264 17.95 -8.15 -11.17
N LEU A 265 18.09 -8.88 -10.07
CA LEU A 265 18.80 -8.41 -8.88
C LEU A 265 20.28 -8.20 -9.18
N GLY A 266 20.91 -9.09 -9.94
CA GLY A 266 22.29 -8.92 -10.40
C GLY A 266 22.47 -7.67 -11.26
N ALA A 267 21.55 -7.42 -12.20
CA ALA A 267 21.57 -6.20 -13.03
C ALA A 267 21.36 -4.93 -12.19
N VAL A 268 20.41 -4.95 -11.26
CA VAL A 268 20.17 -3.81 -10.33
C VAL A 268 21.37 -3.58 -9.43
N ALA A 269 21.99 -4.64 -8.90
CA ALA A 269 23.19 -4.55 -8.08
C ALA A 269 24.38 -3.99 -8.89
N LEU A 270 24.55 -4.41 -10.14
CA LEU A 270 25.58 -3.88 -11.03
C LEU A 270 25.38 -2.39 -11.30
N VAL A 271 24.17 -1.98 -11.72
CA VAL A 271 23.85 -0.58 -11.98
C VAL A 271 23.97 0.26 -10.70
N GLY A 272 23.46 -0.24 -9.58
CA GLY A 272 23.59 0.42 -8.28
C GLY A 272 25.05 0.59 -7.87
N GLY A 273 25.88 -0.44 -8.06
CA GLY A 273 27.31 -0.38 -7.82
C GLY A 273 28.01 0.65 -8.70
N LEU A 274 27.68 0.72 -9.98
CA LEU A 274 28.21 1.74 -10.90
C LEU A 274 27.80 3.16 -10.48
N VAL A 275 26.55 3.37 -10.04
CA VAL A 275 26.10 4.68 -9.51
C VAL A 275 26.84 5.04 -8.24
N VAL A 276 27.09 4.09 -7.34
CA VAL A 276 27.88 4.34 -6.13
C VAL A 276 29.31 4.73 -6.47
N VAL A 277 29.93 4.07 -7.44
CA VAL A 277 31.29 4.41 -7.89
C VAL A 277 31.33 5.78 -8.57
N ALA A 278 30.34 6.11 -9.41
CA ALA A 278 30.35 7.34 -10.20
C ALA A 278 29.89 8.58 -9.41
N LEU A 279 28.95 8.42 -8.48
CA LEU A 279 28.26 9.53 -7.80
C LEU A 279 28.30 9.41 -6.27
N GLY A 280 29.05 8.47 -5.71
CA GLY A 280 29.09 8.19 -4.27
C GLY A 280 29.41 9.40 -3.42
N ASP A 281 30.42 10.17 -3.79
CA ASP A 281 30.85 11.36 -3.05
C ASP A 281 29.85 12.51 -3.20
N VAL A 282 29.38 12.75 -4.43
CA VAL A 282 28.42 13.82 -4.75
C VAL A 282 27.10 13.61 -4.01
N LEU A 283 26.67 12.36 -3.90
CA LEU A 283 25.42 11.97 -3.24
C LEU A 283 25.61 11.62 -1.76
N ASN A 284 26.84 11.65 -1.23
CA ASN A 284 27.16 11.27 0.14
C ASN A 284 26.65 9.86 0.52
N LEU A 285 26.83 8.88 -0.39
CA LEU A 285 26.35 7.50 -0.23
C LEU A 285 27.11 6.71 0.85
N SER A 286 28.26 7.21 1.30
CA SER A 286 28.97 6.70 2.47
C SER A 286 28.08 6.65 3.71
N PHE A 287 27.15 7.60 3.86
CA PHE A 287 26.14 7.59 4.92
C PHE A 287 25.22 6.35 4.83
N THR A 288 24.81 5.97 3.62
CA THR A 288 23.97 4.79 3.38
C THR A 288 24.76 3.49 3.59
N LEU A 289 26.03 3.45 3.20
CA LEU A 289 26.91 2.29 3.39
C LEU A 289 27.27 2.07 4.87
N GLY A 290 27.48 3.14 5.62
CA GLY A 290 27.74 3.09 7.08
C GLY A 290 26.60 2.45 7.88
N ARG A 291 25.39 2.37 7.32
CA ARG A 291 24.22 1.79 7.99
C ARG A 291 24.32 0.29 8.24
N VAL A 292 25.20 -0.43 7.53
CA VAL A 292 25.44 -1.86 7.81
C VAL A 292 26.03 -2.04 9.21
N GLY A 293 26.84 -1.09 9.68
CA GLY A 293 27.39 -1.09 11.04
C GLY A 293 26.35 -0.79 12.13
N GLU A 294 25.20 -0.20 11.80
CA GLU A 294 24.15 0.13 12.79
C GLU A 294 23.62 -1.14 13.48
N PHE A 295 23.53 -2.28 12.79
CA PHE A 295 23.00 -3.52 13.38
C PHE A 295 23.79 -4.03 14.61
N GLY A 296 25.05 -3.62 14.77
CA GLY A 296 25.87 -3.96 15.94
C GLY A 296 25.83 -2.93 17.08
N SER A 297 25.15 -1.79 16.90
CA SER A 297 25.12 -0.70 17.87
C SER A 297 23.73 -0.56 18.48
N GLU A 298 23.60 -0.84 19.78
CA GLU A 298 22.30 -0.89 20.47
C GLU A 298 21.50 0.42 20.45
N ARG A 299 22.19 1.55 20.30
CA ARG A 299 21.58 2.89 20.22
C ARG A 299 21.26 3.34 18.79
N SER A 300 21.52 2.51 17.80
CA SER A 300 21.31 2.86 16.40
C SER A 300 19.86 2.62 15.97
N SER A 301 19.43 3.34 14.93
CA SER A 301 18.10 3.16 14.37
C SER A 301 17.87 1.76 13.78
N ALA A 302 18.86 1.14 13.13
CA ALA A 302 18.70 -0.19 12.55
C ALA A 302 18.55 -1.26 13.65
N TYR A 303 19.38 -1.20 14.70
CA TYR A 303 19.30 -2.11 15.82
C TYR A 303 17.93 -2.04 16.52
N ILE A 304 17.48 -0.84 16.87
CA ILE A 304 16.20 -0.58 17.54
C ILE A 304 15.01 -1.13 16.74
N ARG A 305 15.09 -1.11 15.40
CA ARG A 305 14.01 -1.55 14.49
C ARG A 305 14.02 -3.02 14.15
N TYR A 306 15.19 -3.65 14.07
CA TYR A 306 15.33 -4.99 13.50
C TYR A 306 15.91 -6.02 14.45
N ILE A 307 16.60 -5.62 15.53
CA ILE A 307 17.22 -6.54 16.49
C ILE A 307 16.53 -6.47 17.85
N ALA A 308 16.38 -5.26 18.40
CA ALA A 308 15.74 -5.04 19.69
C ALA A 308 14.34 -5.68 19.84
N PRO A 309 13.46 -5.72 18.80
CA PRO A 309 12.16 -6.37 18.93
C PRO A 309 12.27 -7.88 19.19
N PHE A 310 13.29 -8.55 18.64
CA PHE A 310 13.53 -9.96 18.95
C PHE A 310 13.90 -10.17 20.41
N ARG A 311 14.68 -9.27 21.01
CA ARG A 311 14.99 -9.31 22.45
C ARG A 311 13.73 -9.14 23.28
N VAL A 312 12.88 -8.15 22.94
CA VAL A 312 11.59 -7.95 23.65
C VAL A 312 10.78 -9.24 23.64
N ILE A 313 10.59 -9.85 22.46
CA ILE A 313 9.83 -11.10 22.37
C ILE A 313 10.51 -12.24 23.13
N ALA A 314 11.82 -12.42 23.02
CA ALA A 314 12.54 -13.47 23.73
C ALA A 314 12.40 -13.33 25.25
N ASP A 315 12.48 -12.11 25.76
CA ASP A 315 12.44 -11.81 27.19
C ASP A 315 11.02 -11.92 27.78
N THR A 316 9.97 -11.71 26.97
CA THR A 316 8.59 -11.62 27.48
C THR A 316 7.65 -12.73 27.02
N MET A 317 7.99 -13.53 26.00
CA MET A 317 7.04 -14.49 25.42
C MET A 317 6.68 -15.65 26.35
N MET A 318 7.51 -15.93 27.36
CA MET A 318 7.30 -16.99 28.35
C MET A 318 7.22 -16.47 29.79
N SER A 319 6.87 -15.19 29.99
CA SER A 319 6.71 -14.62 31.33
C SER A 319 5.61 -15.32 32.15
N ASP A 320 4.53 -15.73 31.46
CA ASP A 320 3.37 -16.41 32.03
C ASP A 320 2.96 -17.57 31.13
N ALA A 321 2.24 -18.55 31.68
CA ALA A 321 1.85 -19.77 30.97
C ALA A 321 0.98 -19.52 29.72
N TRP A 322 0.25 -18.41 29.67
CA TRP A 322 -0.60 -18.02 28.53
C TRP A 322 0.06 -17.04 27.57
N SER A 323 1.12 -16.33 27.97
CA SER A 323 1.70 -15.22 27.21
C SER A 323 2.19 -15.64 25.83
N PHE A 324 2.66 -16.88 25.66
CA PHE A 324 2.99 -17.41 24.34
C PHE A 324 1.78 -17.45 23.39
N TRP A 325 0.62 -17.91 23.88
CA TRP A 325 -0.55 -18.17 23.06
C TRP A 325 -1.43 -16.95 22.86
N LEU A 326 -1.62 -16.17 23.93
CA LEU A 326 -2.55 -15.04 23.99
C LEU A 326 -1.85 -13.69 24.14
N GLY A 327 -0.55 -13.65 24.46
CA GLY A 327 0.17 -12.39 24.66
C GLY A 327 -0.22 -11.67 25.95
N HIS A 328 0.20 -10.42 26.01
CA HIS A 328 0.14 -9.54 27.19
C HIS A 328 -1.07 -8.61 27.23
N GLY A 329 -1.88 -8.58 26.18
CA GLY A 329 -3.05 -7.74 26.08
C GLY A 329 -2.85 -6.48 25.21
N PRO A 330 -3.94 -5.87 24.72
CA PRO A 330 -3.89 -4.71 23.83
C PRO A 330 -3.22 -3.49 24.47
N GLY A 331 -2.29 -2.85 23.75
CA GLY A 331 -1.66 -1.59 24.17
C GLY A 331 -0.55 -1.71 25.23
N THR A 332 -0.15 -2.93 25.58
CA THR A 332 0.85 -3.19 26.61
C THR A 332 2.28 -2.92 26.12
N ILE A 333 2.59 -3.14 24.84
CA ILE A 333 3.97 -3.01 24.34
C ILE A 333 4.48 -1.58 24.45
N TYR A 334 3.60 -0.59 24.25
CA TYR A 334 3.93 0.83 24.37
C TYR A 334 4.29 1.21 25.81
N ARG A 335 3.69 0.55 26.79
CA ARG A 335 3.91 0.79 28.22
C ARG A 335 5.15 0.06 28.74
N LEU A 336 5.75 -0.83 27.95
CA LEU A 336 7.00 -1.50 28.31
C LEU A 336 8.21 -0.57 28.09
N GLY A 337 8.16 0.30 27.06
CA GLY A 337 9.26 1.19 26.68
C GLY A 337 9.90 1.95 27.85
N PRO A 338 9.13 2.70 28.68
CA PRO A 338 9.69 3.44 29.81
C PRO A 338 10.34 2.58 30.90
N SER A 339 10.00 1.28 30.95
CA SER A 339 10.55 0.32 31.91
C SER A 339 11.64 -0.59 31.33
N SER A 340 11.93 -0.47 30.03
CA SER A 340 12.95 -1.26 29.35
C SER A 340 14.34 -0.66 29.57
N SER A 341 15.36 -1.50 29.66
CA SER A 341 16.76 -1.06 29.72
C SER A 341 17.31 -0.63 28.35
N TYR A 342 16.55 -0.83 27.28
CA TYR A 342 16.93 -0.52 25.91
C TYR A 342 15.74 0.01 25.09
N ASP A 343 16.05 0.83 24.08
CA ASP A 343 15.07 1.33 23.12
C ASP A 343 14.72 0.24 22.11
N PHE A 344 13.44 0.16 21.76
CA PHE A 344 12.95 -0.70 20.69
C PHE A 344 11.83 -0.02 19.94
N HIS A 345 11.70 -0.38 18.67
CA HIS A 345 10.54 -0.06 17.86
C HIS A 345 9.59 -1.27 17.86
N ASP A 346 8.29 -1.08 17.68
CA ASP A 346 7.27 -2.13 17.75
C ASP A 346 6.73 -2.52 16.37
N PRO A 347 7.52 -3.19 15.51
CA PRO A 347 7.02 -3.63 14.21
C PRO A 347 5.81 -4.55 14.39
N THR A 348 4.89 -4.55 13.42
CA THR A 348 3.62 -5.27 13.52
C THR A 348 3.77 -6.72 13.95
N TRP A 349 4.75 -7.46 13.42
CA TRP A 349 4.98 -8.85 13.83
C TRP A 349 5.29 -8.99 15.32
N ALA A 350 6.16 -8.14 15.86
CA ALA A 350 6.55 -8.17 17.27
C ALA A 350 5.38 -7.71 18.13
N LYS A 351 4.71 -6.63 17.73
CA LYS A 351 3.51 -6.15 18.44
C LYS A 351 2.42 -7.21 18.51
N LEU A 352 2.17 -7.93 17.42
CA LEU A 352 1.18 -9.00 17.39
C LEU A 352 1.54 -10.16 18.31
N LEU A 353 2.80 -10.63 18.27
CA LEU A 353 3.28 -11.69 19.16
C LEU A 353 3.26 -11.25 20.63
N PHE A 354 3.66 -10.02 20.91
CA PHE A 354 3.69 -9.48 22.28
C PHE A 354 2.28 -9.30 22.83
N GLU A 355 1.42 -8.55 22.13
CA GLU A 355 0.12 -8.16 22.67
C GLU A 355 -0.94 -9.25 22.53
N TYR A 356 -0.84 -10.12 21.51
CA TYR A 356 -1.91 -11.09 21.18
C TYR A 356 -1.41 -12.53 21.03
N GLY A 357 -0.13 -12.79 21.29
CA GLY A 357 0.47 -14.12 21.25
C GLY A 357 0.53 -14.72 19.85
N PHE A 358 0.92 -15.98 19.79
CA PHE A 358 1.04 -16.73 18.54
C PHE A 358 -0.30 -16.86 17.81
N LEU A 359 -1.41 -17.04 18.53
CA LEU A 359 -2.73 -17.17 17.93
C LEU A 359 -3.16 -15.85 17.27
N GLY A 360 -2.94 -14.73 17.94
CA GLY A 360 -3.22 -13.41 17.38
C GLY A 360 -2.36 -13.12 16.16
N PHE A 361 -1.05 -13.40 16.25
CA PHE A 361 -0.14 -13.26 15.11
C PHE A 361 -0.63 -14.00 13.87
N VAL A 362 -0.96 -15.29 13.98
CA VAL A 362 -1.44 -16.10 12.85
C VAL A 362 -2.76 -15.57 12.30
N ALA A 363 -3.72 -15.23 13.16
CA ALA A 363 -5.03 -14.73 12.74
C ALA A 363 -4.93 -13.40 11.98
N PHE A 364 -4.16 -12.44 12.50
CA PHE A 364 -3.99 -11.13 11.86
C PHE A 364 -3.20 -11.23 10.55
N VAL A 365 -2.15 -12.06 10.51
CA VAL A 365 -1.41 -12.33 9.27
C VAL A 365 -2.32 -12.98 8.22
N ALA A 366 -3.17 -13.93 8.62
CA ALA A 366 -4.14 -14.56 7.73
C ALA A 366 -5.16 -13.54 7.18
N LEU A 367 -5.70 -12.67 8.03
CA LEU A 367 -6.63 -11.61 7.62
C LEU A 367 -5.98 -10.67 6.59
N PHE A 368 -4.76 -10.19 6.88
CA PHE A 368 -4.06 -9.25 6.02
C PHE A 368 -3.63 -9.90 4.69
N ALA A 369 -3.14 -11.14 4.72
CA ALA A 369 -2.79 -11.90 3.53
C ALA A 369 -4.02 -12.18 2.65
N THR A 370 -5.16 -12.52 3.26
CA THR A 370 -6.45 -12.71 2.56
C THR A 370 -6.96 -11.39 1.97
N ALA A 371 -6.71 -10.27 2.64
CA ALA A 371 -7.00 -8.94 2.12
C ALA A 371 -6.22 -8.67 0.82
N LEU A 372 -4.94 -9.03 0.81
CA LEU A 372 -4.02 -8.84 -0.30
C LEU A 372 -4.13 -9.88 -1.42
N TYR A 373 -4.84 -10.99 -1.22
CA TYR A 373 -4.93 -12.05 -2.21
C TYR A 373 -5.75 -11.62 -3.45
N ARG A 374 -5.05 -11.00 -4.41
CA ARG A 374 -5.60 -10.51 -5.68
C ARG A 374 -4.73 -11.01 -6.84
N PRO A 375 -5.11 -12.11 -7.52
CA PRO A 375 -4.30 -12.71 -8.58
C PRO A 375 -3.94 -11.77 -9.73
N ARG A 376 -4.77 -10.75 -9.98
CA ARG A 376 -4.59 -9.77 -11.06
C ARG A 376 -3.67 -8.60 -10.70
N VAL A 377 -3.29 -8.48 -9.42
CA VAL A 377 -2.31 -7.49 -8.96
C VAL A 377 -0.93 -8.16 -8.99
N PRO A 378 0.09 -7.51 -9.60
CA PRO A 378 1.45 -8.04 -9.63
C PRO A 378 1.93 -8.46 -8.23
N GLN A 379 2.55 -9.63 -8.14
CA GLN A 379 2.99 -10.20 -6.86
C GLN A 379 3.99 -9.28 -6.13
N GLN A 380 4.78 -8.50 -6.88
CA GLN A 380 5.71 -7.51 -6.34
C GLN A 380 4.98 -6.49 -5.46
N LEU A 381 3.87 -5.94 -5.95
CA LEU A 381 3.11 -4.92 -5.23
C LEU A 381 2.47 -5.51 -3.98
N ARG A 382 1.89 -6.70 -4.09
CA ARG A 382 1.28 -7.40 -2.95
C ARG A 382 2.32 -7.74 -1.87
N ALA A 383 3.48 -8.25 -2.27
CA ALA A 383 4.56 -8.59 -1.36
C ALA A 383 5.08 -7.35 -0.62
N VAL A 384 5.30 -6.24 -1.32
CA VAL A 384 5.77 -4.99 -0.70
C VAL A 384 4.76 -4.44 0.30
N LEU A 385 3.46 -4.43 -0.02
CA LEU A 385 2.43 -4.01 0.94
C LEU A 385 2.38 -4.94 2.16
N PHE A 386 2.49 -6.26 1.94
CA PHE A 386 2.50 -7.25 3.03
C PHE A 386 3.70 -7.06 3.96
N PHE A 387 4.91 -7.04 3.43
CA PHE A 387 6.12 -6.91 4.25
C PHE A 387 6.31 -5.50 4.80
N SER A 388 5.80 -4.48 4.13
CA SER A 388 5.71 -3.13 4.71
C SER A 388 4.91 -3.16 6.00
N TRP A 389 3.67 -3.67 5.92
CA TRP A 389 2.81 -3.83 7.08
C TRP A 389 3.45 -4.69 8.17
N LEU A 390 4.05 -5.84 7.81
CA LEU A 390 4.54 -6.80 8.79
C LEU A 390 5.85 -6.38 9.46
N LEU A 391 6.84 -5.91 8.68
CA LEU A 391 8.25 -5.78 9.11
C LEU A 391 8.73 -4.33 9.23
N MET A 392 8.25 -3.43 8.36
CA MET A 392 8.97 -2.17 8.10
C MET A 392 8.58 -1.02 9.03
N GLY A 393 7.48 -1.16 9.77
CA GLY A 393 6.99 -0.16 10.71
C GLY A 393 5.97 -0.73 11.71
N GLY A 394 5.62 0.05 12.72
CA GLY A 394 4.57 -0.26 13.70
C GLY A 394 3.19 -0.06 13.11
N HIS A 395 2.88 -0.77 12.02
CA HIS A 395 1.75 -0.46 11.15
C HIS A 395 0.40 -1.06 11.58
N LEU A 396 0.40 -1.87 12.64
CA LEU A 396 -0.83 -2.53 13.12
C LEU A 396 -1.97 -1.54 13.33
N LEU A 397 -1.70 -0.41 13.99
CA LEU A 397 -2.69 0.61 14.34
C LEU A 397 -2.46 1.94 13.59
N THR A 398 -1.72 1.93 12.47
CA THR A 398 -1.53 3.13 11.64
C THR A 398 -2.52 3.10 10.46
N PRO A 399 -3.54 3.98 10.43
CA PRO A 399 -4.54 3.98 9.37
C PRO A 399 -3.93 4.28 7.99
N GLU A 400 -2.83 5.02 7.93
CA GLU A 400 -2.13 5.40 6.70
C GLU A 400 -1.72 4.16 5.91
N ASN A 401 -0.96 3.24 6.50
CA ASN A 401 -0.48 2.05 5.80
C ASN A 401 -1.57 1.00 5.58
N ASN A 402 -2.46 0.80 6.57
CA ASN A 402 -3.55 -0.15 6.47
C ASN A 402 -4.53 0.23 5.36
N TYR A 403 -4.94 1.50 5.31
CA TYR A 403 -5.94 1.95 4.34
C TYR A 403 -5.33 2.31 2.99
N PHE A 404 -4.04 2.64 2.93
CA PHE A 404 -3.29 2.61 1.67
C PHE A 404 -3.33 1.21 1.04
N THR A 405 -3.02 0.17 1.83
CA THR A 405 -3.04 -1.21 1.38
C THR A 405 -4.44 -1.67 0.95
N LEU A 406 -5.46 -1.37 1.76
CA LEU A 406 -6.84 -1.68 1.39
C LEU A 406 -7.24 -0.95 0.10
N THR A 407 -7.02 0.36 0.00
CA THR A 407 -7.46 1.13 -1.17
C THR A 407 -6.85 0.62 -2.46
N LEU A 408 -5.55 0.30 -2.46
CA LEU A 408 -4.86 -0.14 -3.67
C LEU A 408 -5.16 -1.59 -4.06
N VAL A 409 -5.47 -2.45 -3.10
CA VAL A 409 -5.58 -3.90 -3.33
C VAL A 409 -6.77 -4.51 -2.57
N GLY A 410 -6.85 -4.30 -1.26
CA GLY A 410 -7.78 -5.02 -0.40
C GLY A 410 -9.26 -4.75 -0.68
N LEU A 411 -9.64 -3.50 -0.92
CA LEU A 411 -11.00 -3.01 -1.14
C LEU A 411 -11.47 -3.22 -2.58
N MET A 412 -10.54 -3.37 -3.53
CA MET A 412 -10.88 -3.50 -4.95
C MET A 412 -11.63 -4.81 -5.27
N PRO A 413 -12.47 -4.85 -6.31
CA PRO A 413 -13.24 -6.04 -6.67
C PRO A 413 -12.38 -7.29 -6.96
N LEU A 414 -12.90 -8.50 -6.64
CA LEU A 414 -12.22 -9.78 -6.96
C LEU A 414 -12.22 -10.08 -8.46
N ALA A 415 -13.32 -9.75 -9.14
CA ALA A 415 -13.50 -9.91 -10.58
C ALA A 415 -13.21 -8.58 -11.31
N GLY A 416 -12.32 -8.61 -12.30
CA GLY A 416 -11.94 -7.44 -13.10
C GLY A 416 -10.95 -7.80 -14.21
N VAL A 417 -10.68 -6.88 -15.13
CA VAL A 417 -9.64 -7.08 -16.16
C VAL A 417 -8.25 -6.98 -15.51
N ALA A 418 -7.25 -7.71 -16.04
CA ALA A 418 -5.87 -7.62 -15.56
C ALA A 418 -5.37 -6.16 -15.61
N LEU A 419 -4.65 -5.72 -14.57
CA LEU A 419 -4.08 -4.37 -14.52
C LEU A 419 -3.08 -4.13 -15.65
N GLY A 420 -2.99 -2.90 -16.16
CA GLY A 420 -1.96 -2.50 -17.12
C GLY A 420 -2.14 -3.00 -18.57
N ARG A 421 -3.12 -3.87 -18.86
CA ARG A 421 -3.54 -4.10 -20.26
C ARG A 421 -4.51 -3.00 -20.66
N GLY A 422 -4.09 -2.14 -21.57
CA GLY A 422 -5.04 -1.32 -22.32
C GLY A 422 -6.12 -2.25 -22.87
N VAL A 423 -7.38 -1.96 -22.59
CA VAL A 423 -8.48 -2.53 -23.36
C VAL A 423 -8.19 -2.05 -24.78
N VAL A 424 -7.60 -2.91 -25.59
CA VAL A 424 -7.71 -2.79 -27.04
C VAL A 424 -9.20 -2.94 -27.26
N THR A 425 -9.92 -1.83 -27.21
CA THR A 425 -11.28 -1.75 -27.70
C THR A 425 -11.18 -2.30 -29.10
N GLY A 426 -11.74 -3.50 -29.30
CA GLY A 426 -12.02 -4.00 -30.63
C GLY A 426 -12.98 -3.00 -31.27
N ALA A 427 -12.41 -1.96 -31.87
CA ALA A 427 -13.10 -1.17 -32.87
C ALA A 427 -13.27 -2.12 -34.05
N SER A 428 -14.47 -2.72 -34.09
CA SER A 428 -15.21 -3.04 -35.31
C SER A 428 -14.42 -2.83 -36.60
N SER A 429 -13.76 -3.88 -37.09
CA SER A 429 -13.58 -4.06 -38.54
C SER A 429 -14.93 -4.48 -39.11
N GLY A 430 -15.86 -3.53 -39.17
CA GLY A 430 -17.14 -3.61 -39.87
C GLY A 430 -17.09 -2.66 -41.06
N ALA A 431 -16.42 -3.11 -42.12
CA ALA A 431 -16.33 -2.56 -43.48
C ALA A 431 -15.50 -3.63 -44.23
N ASP A 432 -15.98 -4.40 -45.22
CA ASP A 432 -17.05 -4.18 -46.17
C ASP A 432 -17.75 -5.50 -46.52
N ALA A 433 -19.07 -5.50 -46.39
CA ALA A 433 -19.94 -6.37 -47.17
C ALA A 433 -20.42 -5.53 -48.36
N GLU A 434 -19.80 -5.71 -49.52
CA GLU A 434 -20.29 -5.16 -50.77
C GLU A 434 -20.24 -6.20 -51.91
N LEU A 435 -21.40 -6.34 -52.53
CA LEU A 435 -21.72 -6.86 -53.87
C LEU A 435 -21.66 -8.38 -54.15
N SER A 436 -22.84 -8.97 -53.95
CA SER A 436 -23.58 -9.80 -54.91
C SER A 436 -23.11 -9.74 -56.37
N SER A 437 -22.79 -10.90 -56.94
CA SER A 437 -22.86 -11.17 -58.39
C SER A 437 -23.98 -12.20 -58.67
N PRO A 438 -24.91 -11.95 -59.61
CA PRO A 438 -25.91 -12.92 -60.02
C PRO A 438 -25.32 -13.98 -60.97
N PRO A 439 -25.99 -15.13 -61.17
CA PRO A 439 -25.51 -16.17 -62.08
C PRO A 439 -25.91 -15.80 -63.52
N ASP A 440 -24.96 -15.88 -64.45
CA ASP A 440 -25.26 -15.77 -65.88
C ASP A 440 -25.22 -17.16 -66.55
N PRO A 441 -26.34 -17.65 -67.10
CA PRO A 441 -26.38 -18.83 -67.94
C PRO A 441 -26.36 -18.41 -69.41
N THR A 442 -25.42 -18.90 -70.23
CA THR A 442 -25.72 -19.41 -71.58
C THR A 442 -24.51 -19.98 -72.33
N MET A 443 -24.76 -21.15 -72.92
CA MET A 443 -24.03 -21.77 -74.03
C MET A 443 -23.69 -20.78 -75.16
N VAL A 444 -22.53 -20.95 -75.81
CA VAL A 444 -22.41 -21.07 -77.28
C VAL A 444 -21.13 -21.85 -77.63
N ALA A 445 -21.31 -22.89 -78.44
CA ALA A 445 -20.28 -23.72 -79.05
C ALA A 445 -19.47 -23.00 -80.14
N LYS A 446 -18.23 -23.41 -80.37
CA LYS A 446 -17.57 -23.30 -81.69
C LYS A 446 -16.66 -24.51 -81.98
N PRO A 447 -16.43 -24.85 -83.26
CA PRO A 447 -16.14 -26.21 -83.70
C PRO A 447 -14.68 -26.44 -84.16
N SER A 448 -14.34 -27.72 -84.23
CA SER A 448 -13.49 -28.46 -85.19
C SER A 448 -12.36 -27.78 -86.01
N GLY A 449 -11.21 -28.48 -86.02
CA GLY A 449 -10.24 -28.56 -87.13
C GLY A 449 -9.04 -27.60 -87.02
N THR A 450 -7.79 -27.95 -87.33
CA THR A 450 -7.22 -29.11 -88.03
C THR A 450 -5.67 -29.08 -87.83
N GLU A 451 -5.02 -30.24 -87.98
CA GLU A 451 -3.66 -30.45 -88.55
C GLU A 451 -2.35 -30.13 -87.77
N THR A 452 -1.69 -31.24 -87.38
CA THR A 452 -0.30 -31.64 -87.69
C THR A 452 0.81 -30.58 -87.83
N ARG A 453 1.79 -30.63 -86.92
CA ARG A 453 3.12 -31.23 -87.19
C ARG A 453 3.92 -31.43 -85.91
#